data_AF-A0A1I2SPS0-F1
#
_entry.id   AF-A0A1I2SPS0-F1
#
_cell.length_a   1.000
_cell.length_b   1.000
_cell.length_c   1.000
_cell.angle_alpha   90.00
_cell.angle_beta   90.00
_cell.angle_gamma   90.00
#
_symmetry.space_group_name_H-M   'P 1'
#
loop_
_entity.id
_entity.type
_entity.pdbx_description
1 polymer ?
#
loop_
_entity_poly.entity_id
_entity_poly.type
_entity_poly.pdbx_seq_one_letter_code
_entity_poly.pdbx_strand_id
1 'polypeptide(L)'
;MAKKSGGGVFIGGLGFGIAAGVALGTLVIAPNLPEGSHAQLAIAQKDLAASKELAEINGAQAASADGLIGDLAASVVKDTLKDKAVLIMHTEDADATDLSRVSELLGKAGAEITGDIALKDKFLSKDGADSLKSIVANTLPAGAKLSTDSLDPGTHAGEALGAALTMDPESGDPKAAAEDRKLLLSALADADFISFDEDTISPADSLVIITGDSDGLAKKDDSESDTPTSSFAAQTLAKFAAALDRADGAVVLAGRVHTAADTGVIGLLRKDAEAQGVSTVDSLSREWARLATVLAVKEQLKGGHGAYGAASSAEAVAPAPDGATPSVPAEEQPSAEQNAPEQNTAEENTAEENTAEQNTADQSGSEQES
;
A
#
# COMPACT_ATOMS: atom_id res chain seq x y z
N MET A 1 14.99 -24.87 -62.54
CA MET A 1 14.23 -23.60 -62.42
C MET A 1 13.78 -23.51 -60.96
N ALA A 2 14.40 -22.74 -60.04
CA ALA A 2 14.42 -21.27 -59.88
C ALA A 2 13.00 -20.68 -59.95
N LYS A 3 12.42 -19.93 -58.99
CA LYS A 3 12.89 -18.74 -58.21
C LYS A 3 11.79 -18.39 -57.15
N LYS A 4 12.07 -18.25 -55.84
CA LYS A 4 12.43 -17.07 -54.99
C LYS A 4 11.48 -15.84 -54.96
N SER A 5 10.91 -15.55 -53.78
CA SER A 5 10.77 -14.22 -53.12
C SER A 5 10.17 -14.44 -51.72
N GLY A 6 10.85 -14.16 -50.59
CA GLY A 6 10.96 -12.85 -49.90
C GLY A 6 9.79 -12.71 -48.91
N GLY A 7 9.90 -12.44 -47.61
CA GLY A 7 10.92 -11.89 -46.73
C GLY A 7 10.16 -11.03 -45.70
N GLY A 8 10.25 -11.34 -44.40
CA GLY A 8 9.58 -10.60 -43.34
C GLY A 8 10.14 -10.97 -41.98
N VAL A 9 11.00 -10.10 -41.45
CA VAL A 9 11.63 -10.18 -40.13
C VAL A 9 10.68 -9.57 -39.11
N PHE A 10 10.35 -10.29 -38.04
CA PHE A 10 9.76 -9.72 -36.82
C PHE A 10 10.84 -9.66 -35.74
N ILE A 11 11.18 -8.44 -35.36
CA ILE A 11 11.94 -8.07 -34.16
C ILE A 11 10.91 -7.60 -33.13
N GLY A 12 11.06 -8.04 -31.88
CA GLY A 12 10.30 -7.57 -30.72
C GLY A 12 9.74 -8.75 -29.92
N GLY A 13 9.99 -8.91 -28.63
CA GLY A 13 10.77 -8.13 -27.68
C GLY A 13 11.05 -9.00 -26.45
N LEU A 14 12.21 -8.78 -25.84
CA LEU A 14 12.64 -9.41 -24.59
C LEU A 14 11.69 -9.04 -23.45
N GLY A 15 11.27 -10.02 -22.66
CA GLY A 15 10.50 -9.82 -21.43
C GLY A 15 10.84 -10.85 -20.37
N PHE A 16 11.62 -10.41 -19.38
CA PHE A 16 11.74 -10.91 -18.01
C PHE A 16 12.14 -12.37 -17.76
N GLY A 17 13.43 -12.54 -17.43
CA GLY A 17 13.98 -13.77 -16.86
C GLY A 17 15.25 -13.51 -16.04
N ILE A 18 15.23 -12.56 -15.10
CA ILE A 18 16.31 -12.38 -14.11
C ILE A 18 15.69 -12.07 -12.75
N ALA A 19 15.56 -13.08 -11.89
CA ALA A 19 15.40 -12.88 -10.44
C ALA A 19 15.76 -14.10 -9.56
N ALA A 20 15.96 -15.31 -10.10
CA ALA A 20 16.23 -16.50 -9.26
C ALA A 20 17.52 -17.27 -9.57
N GLY A 21 18.41 -16.73 -10.42
CA GLY A 21 19.57 -17.46 -10.96
C GLY A 21 20.96 -16.98 -10.56
N VAL A 22 21.13 -16.02 -9.64
CA VAL A 22 22.44 -15.36 -9.43
C VAL A 22 23.24 -15.94 -8.26
N ALA A 23 22.61 -16.64 -7.30
CA ALA A 23 23.32 -17.09 -6.09
C ALA A 23 23.89 -18.52 -6.11
N LEU A 24 23.50 -19.38 -7.07
CA LEU A 24 23.93 -20.80 -7.10
C LEU A 24 24.64 -21.27 -8.39
N GLY A 25 24.87 -20.37 -9.36
CA GLY A 25 25.47 -20.73 -10.66
C GLY A 25 26.99 -20.65 -10.75
N THR A 26 27.71 -20.11 -9.76
CA THR A 26 29.14 -19.77 -9.90
C THR A 26 30.12 -20.77 -9.27
N LEU A 27 29.65 -21.85 -8.65
CA LEU A 27 30.53 -22.77 -7.89
C LEU A 27 30.95 -24.05 -8.63
N VAL A 28 30.55 -24.25 -9.89
CA VAL A 28 30.90 -25.47 -10.63
C VAL A 28 31.26 -25.15 -12.09
N ILE A 29 32.59 -25.13 -12.35
CA ILE A 29 33.32 -25.24 -13.64
C ILE A 29 33.67 -23.92 -14.39
N ALA A 30 34.86 -23.36 -14.14
CA ALA A 30 35.97 -23.20 -15.11
C ALA A 30 37.05 -22.19 -14.62
N PRO A 31 38.37 -22.50 -14.68
CA PRO A 31 39.45 -21.66 -14.15
C PRO A 31 39.99 -20.60 -15.13
N ASN A 32 39.14 -19.93 -15.91
CA ASN A 32 39.54 -18.79 -16.74
C ASN A 32 38.44 -17.73 -16.73
N LEU A 33 38.42 -16.88 -15.69
CA LEU A 33 37.59 -15.67 -15.67
C LEU A 33 38.34 -14.55 -16.42
N PRO A 34 37.74 -13.91 -17.43
CA PRO A 34 38.30 -12.70 -18.04
C PRO A 34 38.24 -11.51 -17.07
N GLU A 35 39.17 -10.57 -17.25
CA GLU A 35 39.37 -9.33 -16.45
C GLU A 35 38.11 -8.45 -16.27
N GLY A 36 37.02 -8.71 -17.00
CA GLY A 36 35.75 -7.98 -16.88
C GLY A 36 34.91 -8.29 -15.63
N SER A 37 35.16 -9.41 -14.94
CA SER A 37 34.39 -9.80 -13.74
C SER A 37 34.72 -8.94 -12.50
N HIS A 38 35.96 -8.47 -12.37
CA HIS A 38 36.36 -7.56 -11.30
C HIS A 38 35.83 -6.14 -11.50
N ALA A 39 35.78 -5.65 -12.75
CA ALA A 39 35.19 -4.35 -13.09
C ALA A 39 33.67 -4.34 -12.84
N GLN A 40 32.96 -5.40 -13.23
CA GLN A 40 31.52 -5.54 -12.98
C GLN A 40 31.19 -5.62 -11.48
N LEU A 41 32.00 -6.34 -10.69
CA LEU A 41 31.84 -6.39 -9.24
C LEU A 41 32.10 -5.02 -8.59
N ALA A 42 33.10 -4.27 -9.06
CA ALA A 42 33.38 -2.93 -8.56
C ALA A 42 32.24 -1.94 -8.88
N ILE A 43 31.64 -2.02 -10.06
CA ILE A 43 30.47 -1.23 -10.44
C ILE A 43 29.27 -1.62 -9.56
N ALA A 44 28.95 -2.90 -9.43
CA ALA A 44 27.84 -3.36 -8.59
C ALA A 44 27.99 -2.95 -7.12
N GLN A 45 29.22 -2.97 -6.58
CA GLN A 45 29.51 -2.48 -5.23
C GLN A 45 29.30 -0.97 -5.10
N LYS A 46 29.75 -0.20 -6.10
CA LYS A 46 29.55 1.26 -6.14
C LYS A 46 28.06 1.60 -6.24
N ASP A 47 27.32 0.93 -7.11
CA ASP A 47 25.89 1.14 -7.30
C ASP A 47 25.09 0.76 -6.05
N LEU A 48 25.46 -0.34 -5.39
CA LEU A 48 24.89 -0.72 -4.09
C LEU A 48 25.17 0.32 -3.01
N ALA A 49 26.39 0.86 -2.96
CA ALA A 49 26.75 1.91 -2.00
C ALA A 49 25.94 3.19 -2.26
N ALA A 50 25.87 3.63 -3.51
CA ALA A 50 25.07 4.81 -3.90
C ALA A 50 23.58 4.62 -3.63
N SER A 51 23.02 3.43 -3.91
CA SER A 51 21.62 3.13 -3.65
C SER A 51 21.30 3.11 -2.15
N LYS A 52 22.22 2.60 -1.32
CA LYS A 52 22.08 2.66 0.13
C LYS A 52 22.12 4.08 0.66
N GLU A 53 23.08 4.88 0.18
CA GLU A 53 23.18 6.30 0.55
C GLU A 53 21.90 7.06 0.18
N LEU A 54 21.37 6.84 -1.03
CA LEU A 54 20.11 7.45 -1.46
C LEU A 54 18.92 7.00 -0.61
N ALA A 55 18.84 5.71 -0.27
CA ALA A 55 17.80 5.17 0.59
C ALA A 55 17.87 5.76 2.01
N GLU A 56 19.07 5.95 2.56
CA GLU A 56 19.28 6.59 3.85
C GLU A 56 18.86 8.08 3.84
N ILE A 57 19.24 8.82 2.79
CA ILE A 57 18.83 10.22 2.61
C ILE A 57 17.31 10.33 2.50
N ASN A 58 16.69 9.53 1.63
CA ASN A 58 15.24 9.53 1.45
C ASN A 58 14.54 9.13 2.75
N GLY A 59 15.05 8.12 3.45
CA GLY A 59 14.54 7.71 4.76
C GLY A 59 14.59 8.83 5.79
N ALA A 60 15.70 9.58 5.87
CA ALA A 60 15.84 10.70 6.80
C ALA A 60 14.93 11.89 6.46
N GLN A 61 14.80 12.23 5.17
CA GLN A 61 13.87 13.27 4.71
C GLN A 61 12.41 12.89 5.01
N ALA A 62 12.06 11.64 4.71
CA ALA A 62 10.74 11.07 4.95
C ALA A 62 10.38 11.07 6.45
N ALA A 63 11.32 10.66 7.32
CA ALA A 63 11.15 10.73 8.77
C ALA A 63 11.00 12.17 9.29
N SER A 64 11.71 13.13 8.70
CA SER A 64 11.60 14.55 9.07
C SER A 64 10.23 15.13 8.71
N ALA A 65 9.73 14.79 7.51
CA ALA A 65 8.37 15.18 7.09
C ALA A 65 7.31 14.54 7.99
N ASP A 66 7.47 13.26 8.33
CA ASP A 66 6.59 12.55 9.26
C ASP A 66 6.56 13.19 10.64
N GLY A 67 7.71 13.62 11.17
CA GLY A 67 7.77 14.33 12.44
C GLY A 67 6.90 15.59 12.44
N LEU A 68 7.01 16.40 11.38
CA LEU A 68 6.17 17.59 11.23
C LEU A 68 4.68 17.24 11.09
N ILE A 69 4.35 16.19 10.33
CA ILE A 69 2.96 15.74 10.18
C ILE A 69 2.41 15.23 11.51
N GLY A 70 3.18 14.48 12.28
CA GLY A 70 2.80 14.01 13.61
C GLY A 70 2.44 15.17 14.56
N ASP A 71 3.21 16.25 14.52
CA ASP A 71 2.96 17.46 15.32
C ASP A 71 1.66 18.17 14.89
N LEU A 72 1.31 18.12 13.61
CA LEU A 72 0.15 18.82 13.03
C LEU A 72 -1.12 17.96 12.99
N ALA A 73 -1.00 16.63 12.95
CA ALA A 73 -2.09 15.69 12.64
C ALA A 73 -3.29 15.88 13.58
N ALA A 74 -3.04 16.00 14.88
CA ALA A 74 -4.08 16.21 15.88
C ALA A 74 -4.92 17.46 15.63
N SER A 75 -4.30 18.56 15.18
CA SER A 75 -5.01 19.80 14.86
C SER A 75 -5.79 19.69 13.55
N VAL A 76 -5.31 18.88 12.60
CA VAL A 76 -5.95 18.68 11.30
C VAL A 76 -7.23 17.86 11.43
N VAL A 77 -7.23 16.82 12.27
CA VAL A 77 -8.39 15.92 12.44
C VAL A 77 -9.31 16.33 13.57
N LYS A 78 -8.99 17.39 14.31
CA LYS A 78 -9.75 17.79 15.49
C LYS A 78 -11.24 17.95 15.17
N ASP A 79 -12.07 17.28 15.97
CA ASP A 79 -13.54 17.27 15.86
C ASP A 79 -14.09 16.78 14.50
N THR A 80 -13.26 16.17 13.62
CA THR A 80 -13.75 15.70 12.32
C THR A 80 -14.58 14.43 12.40
N LEU A 81 -14.43 13.66 13.48
CA LEU A 81 -15.19 12.43 13.78
C LEU A 81 -16.03 12.58 15.06
N LYS A 82 -16.36 13.81 15.43
CA LYS A 82 -17.15 14.08 16.62
C LYS A 82 -18.50 13.37 16.56
N ASP A 83 -18.89 12.74 17.66
CA ASP A 83 -20.15 12.01 17.82
C ASP A 83 -20.28 10.83 16.83
N LYS A 84 -19.13 10.25 16.42
CA LYS A 84 -19.06 9.06 15.57
C LYS A 84 -18.43 7.89 16.28
N ALA A 85 -19.13 6.77 16.26
CA ALA A 85 -18.69 5.51 16.80
C ALA A 85 -17.79 4.79 15.79
N VAL A 86 -16.57 4.44 16.21
CA VAL A 86 -15.60 3.73 15.39
C VAL A 86 -15.19 2.45 16.12
N LEU A 87 -15.32 1.32 15.45
CA LEU A 87 -14.84 0.04 15.94
C LEU A 87 -13.55 -0.33 15.20
N ILE A 88 -12.54 -0.75 15.96
CA ILE A 88 -11.26 -1.18 15.41
C ILE A 88 -11.22 -2.71 15.40
N MET A 89 -10.87 -3.27 14.24
CA MET A 89 -10.51 -4.66 14.07
C MET A 89 -9.04 -4.72 13.68
N HIS A 90 -8.30 -5.71 14.15
CA HIS A 90 -6.93 -5.89 13.71
C HIS A 90 -6.56 -7.35 13.55
N THR A 91 -5.65 -7.66 12.62
CA THR A 91 -5.08 -9.01 12.52
C THR A 91 -4.05 -9.24 13.63
N GLU A 92 -3.78 -10.50 13.98
CA GLU A 92 -2.83 -10.86 15.03
C GLU A 92 -1.39 -10.42 14.72
N ASP A 93 -1.04 -10.28 13.44
CA ASP A 93 0.25 -9.78 12.96
C ASP A 93 0.33 -8.24 12.85
N ALA A 94 -0.74 -7.51 13.20
CA ALA A 94 -0.73 -6.05 13.20
C ALA A 94 0.27 -5.50 14.24
N ASP A 95 1.01 -4.46 13.86
CA ASP A 95 1.98 -3.83 14.77
C ASP A 95 1.25 -3.02 15.85
N ALA A 96 1.55 -3.30 17.12
CA ALA A 96 0.92 -2.64 18.26
C ALA A 96 1.15 -1.11 18.28
N THR A 97 2.25 -0.62 17.70
CA THR A 97 2.51 0.83 17.57
C THR A 97 1.59 1.45 16.54
N ASP A 98 1.33 0.76 15.44
CA ASP A 98 0.42 1.24 14.39
C ASP A 98 -1.02 1.28 14.93
N LEU A 99 -1.45 0.21 15.62
CA LEU A 99 -2.76 0.14 16.28
C LEU A 99 -2.96 1.26 17.31
N SER A 100 -2.03 1.40 18.26
CA SER A 100 -2.15 2.40 19.34
C SER A 100 -2.16 3.83 18.80
N ARG A 101 -1.35 4.15 17.78
CA ARG A 101 -1.29 5.50 17.21
C ARG A 101 -2.49 5.85 16.34
N VAL A 102 -3.04 4.88 15.60
CA VAL A 102 -4.30 5.09 14.88
C VAL A 102 -5.45 5.31 15.87
N SER A 103 -5.54 4.47 16.91
CA SER A 103 -6.55 4.62 17.98
C SER A 103 -6.44 5.99 18.69
N GLU A 104 -5.23 6.42 19.05
CA GLU A 104 -5.00 7.74 19.65
C GLU A 104 -5.43 8.88 18.72
N LEU A 105 -5.12 8.78 17.42
CA LEU A 105 -5.47 9.82 16.46
C LEU A 105 -6.98 9.87 16.17
N LEU A 106 -7.66 8.72 16.13
CA LEU A 106 -9.12 8.65 16.06
C LEU A 106 -9.76 9.33 17.28
N GLY A 107 -9.25 9.06 18.49
CA GLY A 107 -9.71 9.73 19.71
C GLY A 107 -9.47 11.24 19.68
N LYS A 108 -8.31 11.70 19.19
CA LYS A 108 -8.04 13.14 18.96
C LYS A 108 -8.94 13.76 17.91
N ALA A 109 -9.46 12.97 16.97
CA ALA A 109 -10.45 13.40 15.99
C ALA A 109 -11.87 13.52 16.56
N GLY A 110 -12.08 13.09 17.81
CA GLY A 110 -13.37 13.12 18.50
C GLY A 110 -14.22 11.87 18.32
N ALA A 111 -13.66 10.80 17.75
CA ALA A 111 -14.35 9.52 17.60
C ALA A 111 -14.54 8.84 18.96
N GLU A 112 -15.69 8.18 19.14
CA GLU A 112 -15.93 7.24 20.24
C GLU A 112 -15.48 5.85 19.79
N ILE A 113 -14.45 5.29 20.44
CA ILE A 113 -14.00 3.94 20.13
C ILE A 113 -14.94 2.94 20.81
N THR A 114 -15.74 2.23 20.02
CA THR A 114 -16.79 1.33 20.49
C THR A 114 -16.37 -0.13 20.58
N GLY A 115 -15.09 -0.43 20.34
CA GLY A 115 -14.55 -1.76 20.50
C GLY A 115 -13.19 -1.94 19.83
N ASP A 116 -12.47 -2.94 20.32
CA ASP A 116 -11.26 -3.48 19.72
C ASP A 116 -11.43 -5.01 19.58
N ILE A 117 -11.32 -5.52 18.36
CA ILE A 117 -11.46 -6.95 18.04
C ILE A 117 -10.20 -7.43 17.32
N ALA A 118 -9.48 -8.36 17.94
CA ALA A 118 -8.38 -9.07 17.30
C ALA A 118 -8.92 -10.25 16.48
N LEU A 119 -8.63 -10.28 15.19
CA LEU A 119 -8.81 -11.41 14.29
C LEU A 119 -7.60 -12.34 14.42
N LYS A 120 -7.81 -13.53 15.01
CA LYS A 120 -6.74 -14.50 15.22
C LYS A 120 -6.34 -15.17 13.91
N ASP A 121 -5.14 -15.75 13.88
CA ASP A 121 -4.65 -16.49 12.71
C ASP A 121 -5.65 -17.55 12.20
N LYS A 122 -6.37 -18.20 13.13
CA LYS A 122 -7.40 -19.20 12.80
C LYS A 122 -8.55 -18.64 11.95
N PHE A 123 -8.90 -17.36 12.11
CA PHE A 123 -9.93 -16.70 11.30
C PHE A 123 -9.54 -16.60 9.83
N LEU A 124 -8.24 -16.47 9.57
CA LEU A 124 -7.67 -16.30 8.24
C LEU A 124 -7.08 -17.59 7.67
N SER A 125 -7.19 -18.71 8.39
CA SER A 125 -6.58 -19.98 7.99
C SER A 125 -7.55 -20.90 7.26
N LYS A 126 -7.02 -21.73 6.37
CA LYS A 126 -7.80 -22.76 5.65
C LYS A 126 -8.42 -23.75 6.63
N ASP A 127 -7.67 -24.14 7.66
CA ASP A 127 -8.12 -25.10 8.67
C ASP A 127 -9.31 -24.57 9.49
N GLY A 128 -9.40 -23.26 9.67
CA GLY A 128 -10.51 -22.60 10.36
C GLY A 128 -11.76 -22.39 9.49
N ALA A 129 -11.65 -22.44 8.17
CA ALA A 129 -12.67 -21.98 7.24
C ALA A 129 -14.06 -22.62 7.44
N ASP A 130 -14.12 -23.95 7.49
CA ASP A 130 -15.39 -24.67 7.62
C ASP A 130 -16.04 -24.45 8.98
N SER A 131 -15.23 -24.41 10.05
CA SER A 131 -15.73 -24.14 11.40
C SER A 131 -16.21 -22.69 11.53
N LEU A 132 -15.51 -21.72 10.93
CA LEU A 132 -15.91 -20.32 10.92
C LEU A 132 -17.28 -20.16 10.25
N LYS A 133 -17.45 -20.74 9.06
CA LYS A 133 -18.73 -20.72 8.34
C LYS A 133 -19.85 -21.37 9.14
N SER A 134 -19.59 -22.51 9.77
CA SER A 134 -20.58 -23.20 10.59
C SER A 134 -21.03 -22.35 11.77
N ILE A 135 -20.11 -21.71 12.49
CA ILE A 135 -20.46 -20.83 13.62
C ILE A 135 -21.30 -19.67 13.12
N VAL A 136 -20.81 -18.95 12.12
CA VAL A 136 -21.48 -17.78 11.54
C VAL A 136 -22.91 -18.12 11.06
N ALA A 137 -23.10 -19.26 10.40
CA ALA A 137 -24.42 -19.68 9.95
C ALA A 137 -25.39 -20.01 11.10
N ASN A 138 -24.88 -20.48 12.24
CA ASN A 138 -25.69 -20.87 13.40
C ASN A 138 -25.94 -19.71 14.39
N THR A 139 -25.15 -18.64 14.32
CA THR A 139 -25.25 -17.46 15.20
C THR A 139 -25.55 -16.18 14.44
N LEU A 140 -26.13 -16.30 13.23
CA LEU A 140 -26.47 -15.16 12.40
C LEU A 140 -27.55 -14.29 13.06
N PRO A 141 -27.34 -12.96 13.21
CA PRO A 141 -28.34 -12.08 13.80
C PRO A 141 -29.68 -12.10 13.04
N ALA A 142 -30.78 -11.84 13.76
CA ALA A 142 -32.10 -11.82 13.15
C ALA A 142 -32.18 -10.77 12.01
N GLY A 143 -32.69 -11.18 10.85
CA GLY A 143 -32.85 -10.30 9.68
C GLY A 143 -31.60 -10.18 8.80
N ALA A 144 -30.43 -10.62 9.28
CA ALA A 144 -29.23 -10.71 8.45
C ALA A 144 -29.35 -11.86 7.42
N LYS A 145 -28.63 -11.71 6.32
CA LYS A 145 -28.57 -12.71 5.24
C LYS A 145 -27.13 -12.97 4.88
N LEU A 146 -26.83 -14.23 4.62
CA LEU A 146 -25.56 -14.64 4.04
C LEU A 146 -25.74 -14.83 2.54
N SER A 147 -24.72 -14.46 1.76
CA SER A 147 -24.72 -14.66 0.32
C SER A 147 -24.81 -16.15 -0.02
N THR A 148 -25.68 -16.47 -0.98
CA THR A 148 -25.76 -17.82 -1.58
C THR A 148 -24.81 -17.97 -2.76
N ASP A 149 -24.32 -16.86 -3.29
CA ASP A 149 -23.49 -16.81 -4.50
C ASP A 149 -22.00 -16.82 -4.17
N SER A 150 -21.64 -16.26 -3.01
CA SER A 150 -20.28 -16.30 -2.46
C SER A 150 -20.26 -17.11 -1.18
N LEU A 151 -19.62 -18.29 -1.23
CA LEU A 151 -19.60 -19.27 -0.14
C LEU A 151 -18.25 -19.33 0.60
N ASP A 152 -17.36 -18.37 0.37
CA ASP A 152 -16.09 -18.33 1.09
C ASP A 152 -16.26 -17.83 2.54
N PRO A 153 -15.38 -18.28 3.45
CA PRO A 153 -15.49 -17.95 4.87
C PRO A 153 -15.37 -16.45 5.14
N GLY A 154 -14.53 -15.73 4.39
CA GLY A 154 -14.34 -14.28 4.55
C GLY A 154 -15.64 -13.53 4.28
N THR A 155 -16.33 -13.86 3.19
CA THR A 155 -17.61 -13.23 2.84
C THR A 155 -18.68 -13.46 3.91
N HIS A 156 -18.91 -14.72 4.30
CA HIS A 156 -19.95 -15.02 5.29
C HIS A 156 -19.64 -14.40 6.65
N ALA A 157 -18.39 -14.46 7.10
CA ALA A 157 -17.98 -13.83 8.35
C ALA A 157 -18.15 -12.31 8.29
N GLY A 158 -17.84 -11.67 7.16
CA GLY A 158 -18.00 -10.23 6.97
C GLY A 158 -19.47 -9.81 6.95
N GLU A 159 -20.34 -10.59 6.31
CA GLU A 159 -21.78 -10.31 6.29
C GLU A 159 -22.40 -10.42 7.70
N ALA A 160 -22.03 -11.46 8.46
CA ALA A 160 -22.55 -11.65 9.81
C ALA A 160 -22.00 -10.63 10.81
N LEU A 161 -20.68 -10.37 10.79
CA LEU A 161 -20.07 -9.36 11.67
C LEU A 161 -20.50 -7.96 11.27
N GLY A 162 -20.67 -7.67 9.98
CA GLY A 162 -21.23 -6.41 9.50
C GLY A 162 -22.62 -6.18 10.06
N ALA A 163 -23.52 -7.16 9.90
CA ALA A 163 -24.87 -7.06 10.46
C ALA A 163 -24.88 -6.94 12.00
N ALA A 164 -23.91 -7.55 12.70
CA ALA A 164 -23.85 -7.50 14.15
C ALA A 164 -23.26 -6.19 14.71
N LEU A 165 -22.28 -5.61 14.00
CA LEU A 165 -21.41 -4.54 14.51
C LEU A 165 -21.74 -3.15 13.95
N THR A 166 -22.54 -3.02 12.89
CA THR A 166 -22.84 -1.71 12.30
C THR A 166 -24.18 -1.13 12.73
N MET A 167 -24.27 0.19 12.64
CA MET A 167 -25.54 0.92 12.71
C MET A 167 -26.22 0.94 11.34
N ASP A 168 -27.54 1.04 11.33
CA ASP A 168 -28.32 1.29 10.13
C ASP A 168 -28.13 2.76 9.71
N PRO A 169 -27.70 3.04 8.46
CA PRO A 169 -27.41 4.40 8.02
C PRO A 169 -28.67 5.27 7.87
N GLU A 170 -29.86 4.68 7.73
CA GLU A 170 -31.12 5.42 7.60
C GLU A 170 -31.74 5.75 8.95
N SER A 171 -31.81 4.78 9.87
CA SER A 171 -32.43 4.98 11.19
C SER A 171 -31.47 5.46 12.25
N GLY A 172 -30.17 5.18 12.11
CA GLY A 172 -29.16 5.38 13.16
C GLY A 172 -29.25 4.38 14.32
N ASP A 173 -30.09 3.34 14.18
CA ASP A 173 -30.24 2.30 15.19
C ASP A 173 -29.27 1.14 14.92
N PRO A 174 -28.90 0.34 15.94
CA PRO A 174 -28.16 -0.90 15.74
C PRO A 174 -28.87 -1.87 14.77
N LYS A 175 -28.16 -2.44 13.79
CA LYS A 175 -28.73 -3.43 12.86
C LYS A 175 -29.11 -4.75 13.54
N ALA A 176 -28.38 -5.10 14.61
CA ALA A 176 -28.63 -6.30 15.40
C ALA A 176 -28.96 -5.99 16.86
N ALA A 177 -29.82 -6.82 17.45
CA ALA A 177 -30.07 -6.82 18.88
C ALA A 177 -28.78 -7.11 19.67
N ALA A 178 -28.65 -6.53 20.87
CA ALA A 178 -27.46 -6.70 21.68
C ALA A 178 -27.17 -8.17 22.02
N GLU A 179 -28.20 -8.97 22.27
CA GLU A 179 -28.08 -10.40 22.57
C GLU A 179 -27.58 -11.21 21.36
N ASP A 180 -28.06 -10.90 20.15
CA ASP A 180 -27.62 -11.57 18.92
C ASP A 180 -26.14 -11.24 18.63
N ARG A 181 -25.75 -9.97 18.79
CA ARG A 181 -24.34 -9.55 18.68
C ARG A 181 -23.48 -10.28 19.70
N LYS A 182 -23.90 -10.33 20.97
CA LYS A 182 -23.16 -11.02 22.04
C LYS A 182 -23.02 -12.51 21.73
N LEU A 183 -24.09 -13.16 21.27
CA LEU A 183 -24.06 -14.58 20.89
C LEU A 183 -23.04 -14.86 19.79
N LEU A 184 -23.04 -14.07 18.70
CA LEU A 184 -22.08 -14.22 17.60
C LEU A 184 -20.64 -14.03 18.09
N LEU A 185 -20.37 -12.92 18.78
CA LEU A 185 -19.01 -12.59 19.24
C LEU A 185 -18.48 -13.62 20.23
N SER A 186 -19.29 -14.03 21.22
CA SER A 186 -18.90 -15.06 22.18
C SER A 186 -18.65 -16.41 21.49
N ALA A 187 -19.49 -16.82 20.53
CA ALA A 187 -19.27 -18.07 19.82
C ALA A 187 -17.97 -18.07 18.98
N LEU A 188 -17.63 -16.93 18.37
CA LEU A 188 -16.36 -16.78 17.65
C LEU A 188 -15.16 -16.76 18.60
N ALA A 189 -15.27 -16.09 19.75
CA ALA A 189 -14.21 -16.05 20.75
C ALA A 189 -13.98 -17.42 21.41
N ASP A 190 -15.04 -18.14 21.79
CA ASP A 190 -14.98 -19.49 22.36
C ASP A 190 -14.32 -20.49 21.40
N ALA A 191 -14.52 -20.28 20.10
CA ALA A 191 -13.92 -21.08 19.04
C ALA A 191 -12.53 -20.58 18.61
N ASP A 192 -11.96 -19.60 19.30
CA ASP A 192 -10.62 -19.07 19.08
C ASP A 192 -10.42 -18.37 17.71
N PHE A 193 -11.50 -17.81 17.16
CA PHE A 193 -11.46 -17.03 15.92
C PHE A 193 -11.17 -15.56 16.15
N ILE A 194 -11.66 -15.01 17.27
CA ILE A 194 -11.44 -13.63 17.65
C ILE A 194 -11.01 -13.51 19.11
N SER A 195 -10.51 -12.34 19.50
CA SER A 195 -10.38 -11.91 20.88
C SER A 195 -10.92 -10.49 21.01
N PHE A 196 -11.61 -10.21 22.11
CA PHE A 196 -12.11 -8.89 22.44
C PHE A 196 -12.36 -8.82 23.95
N ASP A 197 -12.45 -7.61 24.49
CA ASP A 197 -12.84 -7.41 25.89
C ASP A 197 -14.36 -7.52 26.03
N GLU A 198 -14.83 -8.47 26.84
CA GLU A 198 -16.28 -8.69 27.01
C GLU A 198 -17.01 -7.43 27.48
N ASP A 199 -18.25 -7.26 26.99
CA ASP A 199 -19.14 -6.12 27.28
C ASP A 199 -18.57 -4.73 26.87
N THR A 200 -17.48 -4.67 26.11
CA THR A 200 -16.95 -3.40 25.54
C THR A 200 -17.47 -3.09 24.15
N ILE A 201 -17.96 -4.11 23.42
CA ILE A 201 -18.32 -3.98 22.00
C ILE A 201 -19.73 -3.42 21.81
N SER A 202 -19.78 -2.21 21.24
CA SER A 202 -21.02 -1.54 20.81
C SER A 202 -21.05 -1.34 19.29
N PRO A 203 -22.25 -1.19 18.69
CA PRO A 203 -22.38 -0.88 17.27
C PRO A 203 -21.60 0.38 16.89
N ALA A 204 -21.09 0.43 15.65
CA ALA A 204 -20.28 1.52 15.14
C ALA A 204 -20.87 2.12 13.86
N ASP A 205 -20.59 3.42 13.64
CA ASP A 205 -20.83 4.09 12.37
C ASP A 205 -19.79 3.64 11.32
N SER A 206 -18.56 3.33 11.74
CA SER A 206 -17.46 2.91 10.86
C SER A 206 -16.59 1.82 11.48
N LEU A 207 -16.00 1.00 10.60
CA LEU A 207 -15.13 -0.11 10.92
C LEU A 207 -13.73 0.16 10.34
N VAL A 208 -12.71 0.13 11.20
CA VAL A 208 -11.30 0.27 10.78
C VAL A 208 -10.60 -1.06 10.96
N ILE A 209 -10.11 -1.65 9.87
CA ILE A 209 -9.34 -2.89 9.88
C ILE A 209 -7.86 -2.54 9.76
N ILE A 210 -7.05 -2.92 10.75
CA ILE A 210 -5.60 -2.74 10.74
C ILE A 210 -4.92 -4.09 10.54
N THR A 211 -4.04 -4.18 9.55
CA THR A 211 -3.28 -5.40 9.28
C THR A 211 -1.77 -5.18 9.31
N GLY A 212 -1.00 -6.27 9.34
CA GLY A 212 0.46 -6.26 9.38
C GLY A 212 1.14 -5.81 8.08
N ASP A 213 2.27 -6.45 7.75
CA ASP A 213 3.14 -6.11 6.61
C ASP A 213 3.28 -7.25 5.60
N SER A 214 2.30 -8.15 5.54
CA SER A 214 2.33 -9.27 4.61
C SER A 214 2.14 -8.80 3.17
N ASP A 215 3.04 -9.19 2.26
CA ASP A 215 2.85 -9.04 0.81
C ASP A 215 1.82 -10.01 0.24
N GLY A 216 1.23 -10.85 1.09
CA GLY A 216 0.21 -11.81 0.74
C GLY A 216 0.71 -12.91 -0.19
N LEU A 217 2.01 -13.18 -0.30
CA LEU A 217 2.47 -14.33 -1.06
C LEU A 217 2.06 -15.64 -0.39
N ALA A 218 1.40 -16.52 -1.14
CA ALA A 218 1.11 -17.87 -0.70
C ALA A 218 2.42 -18.63 -0.44
N LYS A 219 2.48 -19.33 0.70
CA LYS A 219 3.57 -20.28 0.96
C LYS A 219 3.43 -21.47 0.01
N LYS A 220 4.48 -22.27 -0.19
CA LYS A 220 4.42 -23.45 -1.09
C LYS A 220 3.33 -24.44 -0.69
N ASP A 221 3.05 -24.57 0.60
CA ASP A 221 1.98 -25.46 1.09
C ASP A 221 0.59 -24.91 0.75
N ASP A 222 0.49 -23.62 0.45
CA ASP A 222 -0.74 -22.94 0.06
C ASP A 222 -1.00 -22.89 -1.45
N SER A 223 0.04 -23.12 -2.27
CA SER A 223 0.00 -23.00 -3.72
C SER A 223 0.57 -24.25 -4.38
N GLU A 224 -0.23 -24.94 -5.19
CA GLU A 224 0.25 -26.02 -6.06
C GLU A 224 1.06 -25.52 -7.27
N SER A 225 1.20 -24.19 -7.43
CA SER A 225 1.86 -23.53 -8.54
C SER A 225 3.12 -22.78 -8.09
N ASP A 226 4.17 -22.83 -8.92
CA ASP A 226 5.39 -22.01 -8.79
C ASP A 226 5.16 -20.52 -9.13
N THR A 227 3.97 -20.15 -9.59
CA THR A 227 3.60 -18.76 -9.83
C THR A 227 3.26 -18.04 -8.53
N PRO A 228 3.77 -16.81 -8.29
CA PRO A 228 3.33 -15.98 -7.18
C PRO A 228 1.81 -15.83 -7.20
N THR A 229 1.15 -16.27 -6.13
CA THR A 229 -0.30 -16.17 -5.96
C THR A 229 -0.61 -15.63 -4.56
N SER A 230 -1.79 -15.03 -4.42
CA SER A 230 -2.25 -14.51 -3.13
C SER A 230 -2.49 -15.64 -2.13
N SER A 231 -2.03 -15.45 -0.90
CA SER A 231 -2.26 -16.34 0.22
C SER A 231 -3.75 -16.43 0.54
N PHE A 232 -4.15 -17.55 1.13
CA PHE A 232 -5.53 -17.72 1.56
C PHE A 232 -5.94 -16.68 2.62
N ALA A 233 -5.02 -16.28 3.49
CA ALA A 233 -5.25 -15.23 4.49
C ALA A 233 -5.54 -13.87 3.83
N ALA A 234 -4.72 -13.46 2.85
CA ALA A 234 -4.92 -12.19 2.14
C ALA A 234 -6.27 -12.17 1.38
N GLN A 235 -6.61 -13.27 0.70
CA GLN A 235 -7.90 -13.40 0.02
C GLN A 235 -9.08 -13.37 1.01
N THR A 236 -8.98 -14.09 2.13
CA THR A 236 -10.03 -14.15 3.14
C THR A 236 -10.26 -12.79 3.77
N LEU A 237 -9.19 -12.06 4.12
CA LEU A 237 -9.29 -10.72 4.70
C LEU A 237 -9.84 -9.69 3.70
N ALA A 238 -9.43 -9.75 2.43
CA ALA A 238 -9.98 -8.87 1.39
C ALA A 238 -11.49 -9.08 1.23
N LYS A 239 -11.92 -10.34 1.12
CA LYS A 239 -13.35 -10.67 0.99
C LYS A 239 -14.15 -10.34 2.24
N PHE A 240 -13.55 -10.50 3.40
CA PHE A 240 -14.13 -10.07 4.68
C PHE A 240 -14.37 -8.56 4.71
N ALA A 241 -13.37 -7.75 4.37
CA ALA A 241 -13.52 -6.30 4.30
C ALA A 241 -14.59 -5.87 3.27
N ALA A 242 -14.58 -6.45 2.08
CA ALA A 242 -15.60 -6.18 1.05
C ALA A 242 -17.01 -6.59 1.50
N ALA A 243 -17.14 -7.68 2.25
CA ALA A 243 -18.42 -8.13 2.78
C ALA A 243 -18.96 -7.24 3.90
N LEU A 244 -18.09 -6.68 4.74
CA LEU A 244 -18.47 -5.68 5.75
C LEU A 244 -19.02 -4.41 5.09
N ASP A 245 -18.38 -3.96 4.01
CA ASP A 245 -18.84 -2.80 3.22
C ASP A 245 -20.21 -3.07 2.58
N ARG A 246 -20.39 -4.24 1.95
CA ARG A 246 -21.71 -4.66 1.42
C ARG A 246 -22.80 -4.83 2.48
N ALA A 247 -22.42 -4.98 3.74
CA ALA A 247 -23.35 -4.97 4.87
C ALA A 247 -23.64 -3.55 5.38
N ASP A 248 -23.47 -2.54 4.51
CA ASP A 248 -23.61 -1.10 4.76
C ASP A 248 -22.65 -0.54 5.82
N GLY A 249 -21.48 -1.18 6.00
CA GLY A 249 -20.44 -0.68 6.88
C GLY A 249 -19.58 0.37 6.18
N ALA A 250 -19.28 1.48 6.85
CA ALA A 250 -18.23 2.41 6.41
C ALA A 250 -16.84 1.79 6.75
N VAL A 251 -16.20 1.12 5.79
CA VAL A 251 -14.99 0.30 6.03
C VAL A 251 -13.72 1.00 5.54
N VAL A 252 -12.73 1.06 6.42
CA VAL A 252 -11.35 1.44 6.07
C VAL A 252 -10.42 0.27 6.39
N LEU A 253 -9.72 -0.26 5.38
CA LEU A 253 -8.65 -1.23 5.59
C LEU A 253 -7.29 -0.57 5.45
N ALA A 254 -6.48 -0.64 6.51
CA ALA A 254 -5.18 0.00 6.58
C ALA A 254 -4.09 -1.00 6.95
N GLY A 255 -2.94 -0.90 6.27
CA GLY A 255 -1.82 -1.82 6.43
C GLY A 255 -0.49 -1.17 6.08
N ARG A 256 0.61 -1.89 6.26
CA ARG A 256 1.93 -1.41 5.82
C ARG A 256 2.12 -1.57 4.30
N VAL A 257 3.15 -0.94 3.76
CA VAL A 257 3.30 -0.76 2.29
C VAL A 257 3.28 -2.08 1.51
N HIS A 258 3.80 -3.18 2.06
CA HIS A 258 3.82 -4.46 1.36
C HIS A 258 2.42 -5.06 1.16
N THR A 259 1.45 -4.71 2.00
CA THR A 259 0.07 -5.17 1.84
C THR A 259 -0.60 -4.66 0.56
N ALA A 260 -0.04 -3.60 -0.06
CA ALA A 260 -0.48 -3.09 -1.35
C ALA A 260 0.15 -3.81 -2.56
N ALA A 261 1.02 -4.81 -2.33
CA ALA A 261 1.49 -5.70 -3.37
C ALA A 261 0.32 -6.39 -4.08
N ASP A 262 0.55 -6.85 -5.31
CA ASP A 262 -0.47 -7.49 -6.16
C ASP A 262 -1.18 -8.68 -5.52
N THR A 263 -0.49 -9.37 -4.59
CA THR A 263 -0.96 -10.52 -3.83
C THR A 263 -1.40 -10.17 -2.41
N GLY A 264 -1.12 -8.95 -1.95
CA GLY A 264 -1.43 -8.43 -0.62
C GLY A 264 -2.89 -7.99 -0.52
N VAL A 265 -3.41 -7.94 0.70
CA VAL A 265 -4.85 -7.65 0.94
C VAL A 265 -5.31 -6.30 0.35
N ILE A 266 -4.51 -5.24 0.47
CA ILE A 266 -4.83 -3.93 -0.10
C ILE A 266 -4.78 -4.00 -1.63
N GLY A 267 -3.76 -4.65 -2.18
CA GLY A 267 -3.64 -4.80 -3.64
C GLY A 267 -4.79 -5.60 -4.25
N LEU A 268 -5.26 -6.64 -3.55
CA LEU A 268 -6.44 -7.43 -3.96
C LEU A 268 -7.71 -6.58 -3.94
N LEU A 269 -7.97 -5.81 -2.87
CA LEU A 269 -9.14 -4.94 -2.78
C LEU A 269 -9.17 -3.87 -3.87
N ARG A 270 -8.03 -3.21 -4.13
CA ARG A 270 -7.93 -2.17 -5.16
C ARG A 270 -8.20 -2.68 -6.59
N LYS A 271 -7.93 -3.97 -6.84
CA LYS A 271 -8.18 -4.61 -8.13
C LYS A 271 -9.60 -5.18 -8.27
N ASP A 272 -10.27 -5.40 -7.15
CA ASP A 272 -11.60 -5.99 -7.14
C ASP A 272 -12.67 -4.92 -7.40
N ALA A 273 -13.35 -5.04 -8.54
CA ALA A 273 -14.41 -4.12 -8.94
C ALA A 273 -15.63 -4.18 -8.01
N GLU A 274 -15.82 -5.29 -7.30
CA GLU A 274 -16.93 -5.50 -6.36
C GLU A 274 -16.59 -5.05 -4.92
N ALA A 275 -15.36 -4.60 -4.69
CA ALA A 275 -14.87 -4.13 -3.38
C ALA A 275 -14.51 -2.63 -3.36
N GLN A 276 -14.92 -1.87 -4.38
CA GLN A 276 -14.56 -0.46 -4.54
C GLN A 276 -15.11 0.44 -3.42
N GLY A 277 -16.14 0.00 -2.69
CA GLY A 277 -16.67 0.73 -1.54
C GLY A 277 -15.69 0.81 -0.36
N VAL A 278 -14.72 -0.09 -0.25
CA VAL A 278 -13.75 -0.11 0.85
C VAL A 278 -12.64 0.92 0.62
N SER A 279 -12.47 1.86 1.55
CA SER A 279 -11.29 2.74 1.54
C SER A 279 -10.05 1.96 1.96
N THR A 280 -8.95 2.09 1.22
CA THR A 280 -7.69 1.39 1.53
C THR A 280 -6.55 2.35 1.83
N VAL A 281 -5.76 2.09 2.87
CA VAL A 281 -4.61 2.94 3.24
C VAL A 281 -3.36 2.09 3.45
N ASP A 282 -2.35 2.25 2.59
CA ASP A 282 -1.06 1.58 2.80
C ASP A 282 -0.07 2.42 3.61
N SER A 283 1.10 1.85 3.91
CA SER A 283 2.20 2.55 4.58
C SER A 283 1.90 3.02 6.02
N LEU A 284 1.04 2.32 6.77
CA LEU A 284 0.65 2.66 8.16
C LEU A 284 1.81 2.91 9.16
N SER A 285 3.02 2.44 8.85
CA SER A 285 4.24 2.74 9.63
C SER A 285 4.64 4.22 9.59
N ARG A 286 4.00 5.02 8.74
CA ARG A 286 4.26 6.45 8.51
C ARG A 286 3.17 7.32 9.14
N GLU A 287 3.56 8.48 9.68
CA GLU A 287 2.59 9.36 10.38
C GLU A 287 1.53 9.92 9.43
N TRP A 288 1.90 10.22 8.18
CA TRP A 288 0.96 10.70 7.17
C TRP A 288 -0.09 9.64 6.80
N ALA A 289 0.27 8.35 6.83
CA ALA A 289 -0.65 7.27 6.51
C ALA A 289 -1.68 7.10 7.61
N ARG A 290 -1.27 7.23 8.88
CA ARG A 290 -2.21 7.22 10.03
C ARG A 290 -3.18 8.39 9.96
N LEU A 291 -2.70 9.58 9.59
CA LEU A 291 -3.56 10.73 9.29
C LEU A 291 -4.53 10.42 8.13
N ALA A 292 -4.03 9.82 7.06
CA ALA A 292 -4.85 9.41 5.92
C ALA A 292 -5.95 8.41 6.32
N THR A 293 -5.66 7.45 7.22
CA THR A 293 -6.66 6.51 7.77
C THR A 293 -7.81 7.24 8.45
N VAL A 294 -7.53 8.22 9.30
CA VAL A 294 -8.58 8.99 9.99
C VAL A 294 -9.39 9.84 9.01
N LEU A 295 -8.74 10.44 8.02
CA LEU A 295 -9.42 11.17 6.94
C LEU A 295 -10.27 10.22 6.07
N ALA A 296 -9.83 8.99 5.85
CA ALA A 296 -10.56 8.00 5.07
C ALA A 296 -11.83 7.54 5.82
N VAL A 297 -11.77 7.41 7.15
CA VAL A 297 -12.96 7.17 7.98
C VAL A 297 -13.97 8.30 7.81
N LYS A 298 -13.50 9.56 7.87
CA LYS A 298 -14.36 10.73 7.65
C LYS A 298 -15.00 10.72 6.25
N GLU A 299 -14.25 10.35 5.23
CA GLU A 299 -14.76 10.27 3.86
C GLU A 299 -15.80 9.15 3.70
N GLN A 300 -15.52 7.97 4.24
CA GLN A 300 -16.44 6.83 4.28
C GLN A 300 -17.78 7.19 4.92
N LEU A 301 -17.74 7.88 6.06
CA LEU A 301 -18.94 8.38 6.74
C LEU A 301 -19.72 9.44 5.94
N LYS A 302 -19.12 10.02 4.91
CA LYS A 302 -19.78 10.92 3.94
C LYS A 302 -20.20 10.20 2.65
N GLY A 303 -20.00 8.88 2.58
CA GLY A 303 -20.30 8.03 1.41
C GLY A 303 -19.23 8.06 0.31
N GLY A 304 -18.06 8.64 0.57
CA GLY A 304 -16.91 8.59 -0.34
C GLY A 304 -15.96 7.43 -0.01
N HIS A 305 -15.07 7.11 -0.94
CA HIS A 305 -14.06 6.08 -0.78
C HIS A 305 -12.86 6.35 -1.69
N GLY A 306 -11.73 5.70 -1.42
CA GLY A 306 -10.57 5.78 -2.30
C GLY A 306 -9.40 4.88 -1.91
N ALA A 307 -8.42 4.80 -2.81
CA ALA A 307 -7.16 4.10 -2.60
C ALA A 307 -6.05 5.08 -2.21
N TYR A 308 -5.60 5.02 -0.96
CA TYR A 308 -4.66 5.97 -0.37
C TYR A 308 -3.32 5.36 0.00
N GLY A 309 -2.24 6.08 -0.27
CA GLY A 309 -0.92 5.63 0.15
C GLY A 309 0.23 6.06 -0.74
N ALA A 310 1.32 5.30 -0.64
CA ALA A 310 2.54 5.51 -1.42
C ALA A 310 2.79 4.41 -2.45
N ALA A 311 2.05 3.31 -2.40
CA ALA A 311 2.14 2.28 -3.43
C ALA A 311 1.66 2.81 -4.78
N SER A 312 2.17 2.24 -5.88
CA SER A 312 1.76 2.61 -7.24
C SER A 312 0.28 2.35 -7.54
N SER A 313 -0.38 1.53 -6.74
CA SER A 313 -1.83 1.28 -6.80
C SER A 313 -2.67 2.33 -6.06
N ALA A 314 -2.06 3.32 -5.40
CA ALA A 314 -2.76 4.41 -4.75
C ALA A 314 -3.16 5.51 -5.74
N GLU A 315 -4.37 6.05 -5.56
CA GLU A 315 -4.92 7.16 -6.35
C GLU A 315 -4.49 8.52 -5.80
N ALA A 316 -4.28 8.60 -4.49
CA ALA A 316 -3.82 9.79 -3.78
C ALA A 316 -3.02 9.39 -2.52
N VAL A 317 -2.29 10.34 -1.94
CA VAL A 317 -1.62 10.09 -0.64
C VAL A 317 -2.62 9.98 0.51
N ALA A 318 -3.68 10.79 0.47
CA ALA A 318 -4.75 10.84 1.46
C ALA A 318 -6.01 11.45 0.84
N PRO A 319 -7.20 11.24 1.45
CA PRO A 319 -8.38 12.00 1.08
C PRO A 319 -8.13 13.50 1.17
N ALA A 320 -8.78 14.27 0.30
CA ALA A 320 -8.69 15.71 0.37
C ALA A 320 -9.25 16.24 1.70
N PRO A 321 -8.51 17.08 2.45
CA PRO A 321 -9.12 17.87 3.50
C PRO A 321 -10.14 18.84 2.87
N ASP A 322 -11.19 19.19 3.62
CA ASP A 322 -12.29 20.01 3.10
C ASP A 322 -11.72 21.31 2.48
N GLY A 323 -11.92 21.50 1.16
CA GLY A 323 -11.46 22.67 0.42
C GLY A 323 -10.11 22.54 -0.32
N ALA A 324 -9.45 21.38 -0.29
CA ALA A 324 -8.26 21.09 -1.09
C ALA A 324 -8.53 20.04 -2.18
N THR A 325 -7.75 20.06 -3.27
CA THR A 325 -7.70 18.95 -4.24
C THR A 325 -6.70 17.88 -3.77
N PRO A 326 -7.02 16.58 -3.88
CA PRO A 326 -6.10 15.50 -3.53
C PRO A 326 -4.78 15.61 -4.30
N SER A 327 -3.67 15.27 -3.66
CA SER A 327 -2.37 15.19 -4.32
C SER A 327 -2.14 13.76 -4.79
N VAL A 328 -1.97 13.58 -6.10
CA VAL A 328 -1.60 12.30 -6.72
C VAL A 328 -0.10 12.05 -6.49
N PRO A 329 0.34 10.83 -6.13
CA PRO A 329 1.75 10.49 -6.05
C PRO A 329 2.45 10.82 -7.38
N ALA A 330 3.61 11.48 -7.31
CA ALA A 330 4.35 11.79 -8.52
C ALA A 330 4.85 10.49 -9.17
N GLU A 331 4.41 10.20 -10.40
CA GLU A 331 5.12 9.23 -11.24
C GLU A 331 6.52 9.79 -11.49
N GLU A 332 7.54 9.08 -11.01
CA GLU A 332 8.93 9.40 -11.31
C GLU A 332 9.13 9.18 -12.82
N GLN A 333 9.00 10.26 -13.61
CA GLN A 333 9.37 10.22 -15.02
C GLN A 333 10.82 9.75 -15.10
N PRO A 334 11.15 8.74 -15.93
CA PRO A 334 12.53 8.32 -16.06
C PRO A 334 13.35 9.54 -16.48
N SER A 335 14.30 9.91 -15.61
CA SER A 335 15.23 11.00 -15.88
C SER A 335 15.85 10.75 -17.24
N ALA A 336 15.52 11.60 -18.21
CA ALA A 336 16.13 11.54 -19.53
C ALA A 336 17.65 11.62 -19.33
N GLU A 337 18.31 10.50 -19.59
CA GLU A 337 19.75 10.35 -19.52
C GLU A 337 20.38 11.48 -20.34
N GLN A 338 21.01 12.42 -19.65
CA GLN A 338 21.74 13.51 -20.27
C GLN A 338 22.93 12.90 -21.02
N ASN A 339 22.76 12.70 -22.33
CA ASN A 339 23.86 12.37 -23.23
C ASN A 339 24.96 13.44 -23.09
N ALA A 340 26.07 13.06 -22.46
CA ALA A 340 27.32 13.79 -22.55
C ALA A 340 27.80 13.76 -24.02
N PRO A 341 28.30 14.87 -24.58
CA PRO A 341 28.80 14.85 -25.94
C PRO A 341 30.14 14.10 -26.00
N GLU A 342 30.18 13.04 -26.80
CA GLU A 342 31.40 12.37 -27.24
C GLU A 342 32.33 13.37 -27.93
N GLN A 343 33.53 13.56 -27.38
CA GLN A 343 34.61 14.24 -28.06
C GLN A 343 35.11 13.35 -29.19
N ASN A 344 34.75 13.71 -30.43
CA ASN A 344 35.30 13.07 -31.61
C ASN A 344 36.68 13.66 -31.94
N THR A 345 37.73 12.90 -31.61
CA THR A 345 39.10 13.13 -32.07
C THR A 345 39.26 12.55 -33.47
N ALA A 346 39.34 13.42 -34.48
CA ALA A 346 40.14 13.22 -35.69
C ALA A 346 40.02 14.46 -36.60
N GLU A 347 41.08 15.24 -36.74
CA GLU A 347 41.71 15.42 -38.06
C GLU A 347 43.06 16.14 -37.96
N GLU A 348 43.95 15.68 -38.80
CA GLU A 348 45.39 15.89 -38.87
C GLU A 348 45.73 17.06 -39.81
N ASN A 349 46.75 17.84 -39.44
CA ASN A 349 47.63 18.69 -40.28
C ASN A 349 47.05 19.53 -41.43
N THR A 350 47.25 20.85 -41.35
CA THR A 350 48.12 21.55 -42.32
C THR A 350 48.75 22.78 -41.66
N ALA A 351 50.07 22.87 -41.71
CA ALA A 351 50.86 24.05 -41.35
C ALA A 351 51.10 24.94 -42.58
N GLU A 352 51.17 26.25 -42.35
CA GLU A 352 51.91 27.34 -43.06
C GLU A 352 51.06 28.62 -42.96
N GLU A 353 51.41 29.50 -42.01
CA GLU A 353 52.32 30.65 -42.21
C GLU A 353 51.62 31.85 -42.86
N ASN A 354 51.22 32.84 -42.06
CA ASN A 354 51.65 34.20 -42.34
C ASN A 354 51.55 35.16 -41.13
N THR A 355 52.55 36.01 -41.08
CA THR A 355 52.95 36.99 -40.06
C THR A 355 52.29 38.34 -40.30
N ALA A 356 52.06 39.12 -39.24
CA ALA A 356 52.10 40.60 -39.12
C ALA A 356 51.00 41.07 -38.14
N GLU A 357 51.34 41.44 -36.90
CA GLU A 357 51.86 42.75 -36.47
C GLU A 357 50.77 43.79 -36.18
N GLN A 358 50.87 44.37 -34.97
CA GLN A 358 50.58 45.78 -34.63
C GLN A 358 49.09 46.20 -34.61
N ASN A 359 48.59 47.09 -33.75
CA ASN A 359 49.12 47.84 -32.62
C ASN A 359 47.90 48.40 -31.84
N THR A 360 48.18 48.76 -30.59
CA THR A 360 47.44 49.63 -29.68
C THR A 360 46.54 50.75 -30.27
N ALA A 361 45.37 50.92 -29.62
CA ALA A 361 44.65 52.17 -29.42
C ALA A 361 43.93 51.98 -28.06
N ASP A 362 43.91 52.92 -27.11
CA ASP A 362 43.49 54.29 -27.28
C ASP A 362 44.00 55.13 -26.09
N GLN A 363 44.74 56.20 -26.36
CA GLN A 363 45.09 57.24 -25.39
C GLN A 363 44.21 58.46 -25.64
N SER A 364 43.40 58.75 -24.62
CA SER A 364 42.81 60.04 -24.31
C SER A 364 43.85 61.17 -24.34
N GLY A 365 43.48 62.31 -24.93
CA GLY A 365 44.21 63.56 -24.71
C GLY A 365 43.64 64.77 -25.46
N SER A 366 43.56 65.87 -24.72
CA SER A 366 43.24 67.27 -25.10
C SER A 366 41.74 67.60 -25.20
N GLU A 367 41.21 68.67 -24.60
CA GLU A 367 41.76 70.03 -24.39
C GLU A 367 41.16 70.76 -23.16
N GLN A 368 41.99 71.66 -22.57
CA GLN A 368 41.70 73.01 -22.02
C GLN A 368 40.78 73.13 -20.78
N GLU A 369 41.01 74.01 -19.79
CA GLU A 369 41.64 75.33 -19.79
C GLU A 369 41.93 75.79 -18.33
N SER A 370 42.95 76.65 -18.19
CA SER A 370 43.29 77.60 -17.10
C SER A 370 43.78 77.10 -15.73
#